data_AF-A0AA89NR98-F1
#
_entry.id   AF-A0AA89NR98-F1
#
_cell.length_a   1.000
_cell.length_b   1.000
_cell.length_c   1.000
_cell.angle_alpha   90.00
_cell.angle_beta   90.00
_cell.angle_gamma   90.00
#
_symmetry.space_group_name_H-M   'P 1'
#
loop_
_entity.id
_entity.type
_entity.pdbx_description
1 polymer ?
#
loop_
_entity_poly.entity_id
_entity_poly.type
_entity_poly.pdbx_seq_one_letter_code
_entity_poly.pdbx_strand_id
1 'polypeptide(L)'
;MLFTEAQERFKEYLIFREKSKETVKGYMKDLRKLNRFLEDLNNGPVYLDDIEMEHIEKYMLYLKEIGLKPRSRNRYLFSVRSFLNYAVKKKWVDYNVASEIESVSVLQEKKVALMPEEIQQLFEAIEHPIIEFAVILLAYTGLRIQEAHNLRLEDIDFERNRILANGKGKKQRYIPIANALKPYLEDYLANVRGPVDSEYVLATKKTGRLSPGFVNYELRKAVHKLGWNKTVTCHTLRRSFATNLLRKGVNIFTISKLLGHASVKTTMVYLQLNEDELQAAVNKL
;
A
#
# COMPACT_ATOMS: atom_id res chain seq x y z
N MET A 1 -25.10 -23.05 -10.54
CA MET A 1 -24.24 -23.37 -9.34
C MET A 1 -24.45 -22.33 -8.25
N LEU A 2 -24.48 -22.69 -6.96
CA LEU A 2 -24.63 -21.72 -5.86
C LEU A 2 -23.43 -20.74 -5.81
N PHE A 3 -23.69 -19.47 -5.53
CA PHE A 3 -22.66 -18.43 -5.45
C PHE A 3 -21.59 -18.75 -4.41
N THR A 4 -21.99 -19.22 -3.23
CA THR A 4 -21.09 -19.59 -2.13
C THR A 4 -20.16 -20.75 -2.48
N GLU A 5 -20.67 -21.74 -3.22
CA GLU A 5 -19.84 -22.84 -3.73
C GLU A 5 -18.81 -22.33 -4.74
N ALA A 6 -19.24 -21.47 -5.66
CA ALA A 6 -18.36 -20.85 -6.65
C ALA A 6 -17.28 -19.97 -5.99
N GLN A 7 -17.59 -19.27 -4.89
CA GLN A 7 -16.63 -18.48 -4.11
C GLN A 7 -15.50 -19.34 -3.56
N GLU A 8 -15.80 -20.49 -2.96
CA GLU A 8 -14.78 -21.40 -2.42
C GLU A 8 -13.91 -21.98 -3.54
N ARG A 9 -14.51 -22.41 -4.65
CA ARG A 9 -13.73 -22.84 -5.83
C ARG A 9 -12.87 -21.71 -6.42
N PHE A 10 -13.32 -20.45 -6.35
CA PHE A 10 -12.52 -19.30 -6.79
C PHE A 10 -11.36 -19.02 -5.83
N LYS A 11 -11.58 -19.14 -4.53
CA LYS A 11 -10.53 -19.04 -3.51
C LYS A 11 -9.43 -20.08 -3.72
N GLU A 12 -9.81 -21.34 -3.94
CA GLU A 12 -8.87 -22.41 -4.29
C GLU A 12 -8.08 -22.08 -5.56
N TYR A 13 -8.76 -21.58 -6.59
CA TYR A 13 -8.11 -21.12 -7.81
C TYR A 13 -7.11 -19.98 -7.56
N LEU A 14 -7.43 -19.00 -6.71
CA LEU A 14 -6.50 -17.93 -6.37
C LEU A 14 -5.27 -18.45 -5.60
N ILE A 15 -5.45 -19.43 -4.72
CA ILE A 15 -4.36 -20.10 -4.00
C ILE A 15 -3.48 -20.88 -4.98
N PHE A 16 -4.08 -21.65 -5.88
CA PHE A 16 -3.38 -22.38 -6.95
C PHE A 16 -2.58 -21.42 -7.86
N ARG A 17 -3.08 -20.20 -8.08
CA ARG A 17 -2.39 -19.12 -8.82
C ARG A 17 -1.36 -18.35 -7.97
N GLU A 18 -0.99 -18.89 -6.82
CA GLU A 18 0.00 -18.34 -5.89
C GLU A 18 -0.27 -16.88 -5.50
N LYS A 19 -1.55 -16.49 -5.41
CA LYS A 19 -1.91 -15.15 -4.92
C LYS A 19 -1.60 -15.04 -3.43
N SER A 20 -1.16 -13.85 -2.99
CA SER A 20 -0.87 -13.63 -1.58
C SER A 20 -2.11 -13.81 -0.71
N LYS A 21 -1.92 -14.24 0.55
CA LYS A 21 -3.01 -14.45 1.51
C LYS A 21 -3.89 -13.21 1.66
N GLU A 22 -3.31 -12.02 1.66
CA GLU A 22 -4.01 -10.74 1.73
C GLU A 22 -4.85 -10.46 0.48
N THR A 23 -4.33 -10.85 -0.69
CA THR A 23 -5.05 -10.71 -1.96
C THR A 23 -6.28 -11.61 -1.96
N VAL A 24 -6.12 -12.89 -1.58
CA VAL A 24 -7.23 -13.85 -1.44
C VAL A 24 -8.26 -13.34 -0.44
N LYS A 25 -7.81 -12.90 0.75
CA LYS A 25 -8.67 -12.33 1.79
C LYS A 25 -9.44 -11.09 1.30
N GLY A 26 -8.80 -10.25 0.48
CA GLY A 26 -9.42 -9.09 -0.15
C GLY A 26 -10.56 -9.47 -1.10
N TYR A 27 -10.31 -10.38 -2.04
CA TYR A 27 -11.34 -10.89 -2.95
C TYR A 27 -12.51 -11.53 -2.18
N MET A 28 -12.22 -12.41 -1.21
CA MET A 28 -13.26 -13.09 -0.42
C MET A 28 -14.09 -12.12 0.40
N LYS A 29 -13.48 -11.08 0.97
CA LYS A 29 -14.22 -10.02 1.68
C LYS A 29 -15.15 -9.26 0.75
N ASP A 30 -14.67 -8.92 -0.44
CA ASP A 30 -15.44 -8.17 -1.42
C ASP A 30 -16.63 -9.00 -1.93
N LEU A 31 -16.38 -10.26 -2.32
CA LEU A 31 -17.42 -11.18 -2.81
C LEU A 31 -18.44 -11.56 -1.74
N ARG A 32 -18.05 -11.67 -0.47
CA ARG A 32 -19.00 -11.92 0.63
C ARG A 32 -19.98 -10.75 0.79
N LYS A 33 -19.53 -9.51 0.57
CA LYS A 33 -20.43 -8.34 0.61
C LYS A 33 -21.38 -8.34 -0.58
N LEU A 34 -20.94 -8.76 -1.76
CA LEU A 34 -21.83 -8.96 -2.90
C LEU A 34 -22.85 -10.07 -2.62
N ASN A 35 -22.41 -11.25 -2.16
CA ASN A 35 -23.32 -12.37 -1.86
C ASN A 35 -24.43 -11.94 -0.92
N ARG A 36 -24.09 -11.28 0.19
CA ARG A 36 -25.08 -10.80 1.16
C ARG A 36 -26.07 -9.83 0.52
N PHE A 37 -25.61 -8.90 -0.31
CA PHE A 37 -26.49 -7.97 -1.00
C PHE A 37 -27.46 -8.69 -1.95
N LEU A 38 -26.98 -9.70 -2.69
CA LEU A 38 -27.82 -10.48 -3.59
C LEU A 38 -28.79 -11.38 -2.82
N GLU A 39 -28.37 -11.95 -1.70
CA GLU A 39 -29.23 -12.73 -0.81
C GLU A 39 -30.36 -11.86 -0.21
N ASP A 40 -30.02 -10.64 0.22
CA ASP A 40 -31.01 -9.67 0.73
C ASP A 40 -31.99 -9.26 -0.38
N LEU A 41 -31.53 -9.11 -1.62
CA LEU A 41 -32.36 -8.74 -2.77
C LEU A 41 -33.30 -9.88 -3.22
N ASN A 42 -32.80 -11.12 -3.22
CA ASN A 42 -33.52 -12.31 -3.69
C ASN A 42 -34.27 -13.04 -2.56
N ASN A 43 -34.15 -12.55 -1.31
CA ASN A 43 -34.68 -13.19 -0.11
C ASN A 43 -34.27 -14.68 0.00
N GLY A 44 -33.01 -15.00 -0.34
CA GLY A 44 -32.53 -16.38 -0.33
C GLY A 44 -31.18 -16.59 -1.03
N PRO A 45 -30.67 -17.84 -1.03
CA PRO A 45 -29.43 -18.19 -1.71
C PRO A 45 -29.50 -17.90 -3.22
N VAL A 46 -28.36 -17.49 -3.78
CA VAL A 46 -28.28 -17.04 -5.18
C VAL A 46 -27.47 -18.02 -6.03
N TYR A 47 -27.97 -18.37 -7.20
CA TYR A 47 -27.21 -19.12 -8.20
C TYR A 47 -26.48 -18.16 -9.14
N LEU A 48 -25.32 -18.59 -9.65
CA LEU A 48 -24.54 -17.77 -10.58
C LEU A 48 -25.30 -17.40 -11.85
N ASP A 49 -26.14 -18.31 -12.34
CA ASP A 49 -26.91 -18.16 -13.58
C ASP A 49 -28.02 -17.09 -13.43
N ASP A 50 -28.46 -16.81 -12.21
CA ASP A 50 -29.47 -15.78 -11.90
C ASP A 50 -28.86 -14.37 -11.80
N ILE A 51 -27.54 -14.23 -11.92
CA ILE A 51 -26.87 -12.94 -11.77
C ILE A 51 -26.88 -12.20 -13.10
N GLU A 52 -27.82 -11.27 -13.20
CA GLU A 52 -27.92 -10.32 -14.32
C GLU A 52 -27.13 -9.02 -14.11
N MET A 53 -26.99 -8.24 -15.19
CA MET A 53 -26.33 -6.93 -15.16
C MET A 53 -26.99 -5.97 -14.15
N GLU A 54 -28.33 -5.94 -14.12
CA GLU A 54 -29.11 -5.09 -13.23
C GLU A 54 -28.77 -5.33 -11.74
N HIS A 55 -28.50 -6.57 -11.34
CA HIS A 55 -28.09 -6.89 -9.97
C HIS A 55 -26.77 -6.23 -9.59
N ILE A 56 -25.81 -6.17 -10.52
CA ILE A 56 -24.51 -5.55 -10.28
C ILE A 56 -24.64 -4.02 -10.28
N GLU A 57 -25.50 -3.45 -11.12
CA GLU A 57 -25.80 -2.01 -11.11
C GLU A 57 -26.45 -1.58 -9.79
N LYS A 58 -27.47 -2.31 -9.32
CA LYS A 58 -28.09 -2.12 -8.01
C LYS A 58 -27.06 -2.23 -6.89
N TYR A 59 -26.14 -3.19 -6.98
CA TYR A 59 -25.05 -3.32 -6.01
C TYR A 59 -24.13 -2.09 -6.01
N MET A 60 -23.76 -1.57 -7.19
CA MET A 60 -22.92 -0.38 -7.31
C MET A 60 -23.60 0.88 -6.78
N LEU A 61 -24.92 0.99 -6.95
CA LEU A 61 -25.75 2.04 -6.35
C LEU A 61 -25.79 1.89 -4.83
N TYR A 62 -26.07 0.71 -4.30
CA TYR A 62 -26.02 0.43 -2.87
C TYR A 62 -24.66 0.82 -2.24
N LEU A 63 -23.54 0.48 -2.90
CA LEU A 63 -22.21 0.87 -2.42
C LEU A 63 -22.03 2.40 -2.37
N LYS A 64 -22.69 3.16 -3.26
CA LYS A 64 -22.70 4.63 -3.25
C LYS A 64 -23.53 5.15 -2.08
N GLU A 65 -24.71 4.59 -1.86
CA GLU A 65 -25.66 5.00 -0.81
C GLU A 65 -25.08 4.81 0.60
N ILE A 66 -24.33 3.74 0.82
CA ILE A 66 -23.60 3.54 2.09
C ILE A 66 -22.32 4.40 2.22
N GLY A 67 -22.09 5.35 1.31
CA GLY A 67 -21.03 6.34 1.39
C GLY A 67 -19.63 5.88 0.94
N LEU A 68 -19.50 4.78 0.18
CA LEU A 68 -18.18 4.37 -0.29
C LEU A 68 -17.64 5.29 -1.40
N LYS A 69 -16.40 5.76 -1.19
CA LYS A 69 -15.66 6.55 -2.19
C LYS A 69 -15.55 5.81 -3.53
N PRO A 70 -15.53 6.53 -4.69
CA PRO A 70 -15.43 5.94 -6.04
C PRO A 70 -14.36 4.85 -6.18
N ARG A 71 -13.17 5.09 -5.61
CA ARG A 71 -12.06 4.12 -5.65
C ARG A 71 -12.37 2.80 -4.95
N SER A 72 -13.08 2.84 -3.83
CA SER A 72 -13.52 1.64 -3.13
C SER A 72 -14.58 0.91 -3.95
N ARG A 73 -15.54 1.62 -4.53
CA ARG A 73 -16.58 1.04 -5.41
C ARG A 73 -15.97 0.33 -6.61
N ASN A 74 -15.02 0.97 -7.30
CA ASN A 74 -14.30 0.35 -8.41
C ASN A 74 -13.53 -0.90 -7.98
N ARG A 75 -12.95 -0.93 -6.76
CA ARG A 75 -12.31 -2.15 -6.23
C ARG A 75 -13.31 -3.30 -6.12
N TYR A 76 -14.50 -3.05 -5.57
CA TYR A 76 -15.57 -4.06 -5.52
C TYR A 76 -15.92 -4.54 -6.93
N LEU A 77 -16.16 -3.63 -7.87
CA LEU A 77 -16.46 -3.98 -9.27
C LEU A 77 -15.38 -4.85 -9.91
N PHE A 78 -14.09 -4.54 -9.69
CA PHE A 78 -13.00 -5.38 -10.19
C PHE A 78 -12.96 -6.77 -9.54
N SER A 79 -13.27 -6.86 -8.24
CA SER A 79 -13.41 -8.16 -7.55
C SER A 79 -14.54 -9.00 -8.17
N VAL A 80 -15.69 -8.39 -8.46
CA VAL A 80 -16.83 -9.04 -9.15
C VAL A 80 -16.44 -9.48 -10.55
N ARG A 81 -15.86 -8.58 -11.36
CA ARG A 81 -15.39 -8.90 -12.72
C ARG A 81 -14.42 -10.07 -12.75
N SER A 82 -13.45 -10.09 -11.83
CA SER A 82 -12.46 -11.17 -11.76
C SER A 82 -13.10 -12.52 -11.39
N PHE A 83 -14.11 -12.50 -10.52
CA PHE A 83 -14.84 -13.69 -10.11
C PHE A 83 -15.71 -14.24 -11.24
N LEU A 84 -16.47 -13.39 -11.92
CA LEU A 84 -17.31 -13.81 -13.05
C LEU A 84 -16.47 -14.24 -14.26
N ASN A 85 -15.32 -13.61 -14.51
CA ASN A 85 -14.35 -14.11 -15.51
C ASN A 85 -13.88 -15.54 -15.18
N TYR A 86 -13.72 -15.86 -13.90
CA TYR A 86 -13.39 -17.22 -13.49
C TYR A 86 -14.58 -18.18 -13.69
N ALA A 87 -15.81 -17.75 -13.38
CA ALA A 87 -17.01 -18.54 -13.63
C ALA A 87 -17.21 -18.86 -15.12
N VAL A 88 -17.00 -17.87 -16.01
CA VAL A 88 -16.98 -18.08 -17.48
C VAL A 88 -15.90 -19.07 -17.89
N LYS A 89 -14.67 -18.93 -17.37
CA LYS A 89 -13.57 -19.86 -17.65
C LYS A 89 -13.91 -21.31 -17.24
N LYS A 90 -14.72 -21.47 -16.20
CA LYS A 90 -15.21 -22.77 -15.72
C LYS A 90 -16.50 -23.24 -16.40
N LYS A 91 -17.04 -22.45 -17.33
CA LYS A 91 -18.31 -22.69 -18.03
C LYS A 91 -19.49 -22.84 -17.06
N TRP A 92 -19.46 -22.09 -15.96
CA TRP A 92 -20.60 -22.03 -15.03
C TRP A 92 -21.60 -20.97 -15.41
N VAL A 93 -21.18 -20.00 -16.22
CA VAL A 93 -22.00 -18.96 -16.84
C VAL A 93 -21.42 -18.71 -18.23
N ASP A 94 -22.23 -18.27 -19.18
CA ASP A 94 -21.80 -18.09 -20.57
C ASP A 94 -20.99 -16.81 -20.77
N TYR A 95 -21.34 -15.75 -20.04
CA TYR A 95 -20.71 -14.44 -20.18
C TYR A 95 -20.57 -13.72 -18.83
N ASN A 96 -19.69 -12.72 -18.79
CA ASN A 96 -19.46 -11.91 -17.59
C ASN A 96 -20.32 -10.65 -17.63
N VAL A 97 -21.46 -10.69 -16.95
CA VAL A 97 -22.39 -9.53 -16.84
C VAL A 97 -21.75 -8.26 -16.27
N ALA A 98 -20.68 -8.38 -15.48
CA ALA A 98 -20.00 -7.21 -14.91
C ALA A 98 -18.95 -6.59 -15.84
N SER A 99 -18.68 -7.19 -17.00
CA SER A 99 -17.63 -6.72 -17.90
C SER A 99 -17.95 -5.35 -18.51
N GLU A 100 -19.21 -5.10 -18.87
CA GLU A 100 -19.66 -3.87 -19.54
C GLU A 100 -19.97 -2.71 -18.58
N ILE A 101 -20.11 -2.98 -17.27
CA ILE A 101 -20.46 -1.95 -16.29
C ILE A 101 -19.33 -0.93 -16.14
N GLU A 102 -19.60 0.34 -16.45
CA GLU A 102 -18.59 1.38 -16.40
C GLU A 102 -18.03 1.60 -14.98
N SER A 103 -16.71 1.82 -14.89
CA SER A 103 -16.08 2.20 -13.63
C SER A 103 -16.38 3.66 -13.30
N VAL A 104 -16.61 3.95 -12.03
CA VAL A 104 -16.86 5.32 -11.57
C VAL A 104 -15.60 6.16 -11.77
N SER A 105 -15.72 7.35 -12.37
CA SER A 105 -14.60 8.28 -12.48
C SER A 105 -14.04 8.62 -11.10
N VAL A 106 -12.71 8.61 -11.00
CA VAL A 106 -11.98 8.93 -9.77
C VAL A 106 -11.18 10.19 -10.01
N LEU A 107 -11.59 11.30 -9.38
CA LEU A 107 -10.74 12.49 -9.29
C LEU A 107 -9.44 12.11 -8.59
N GLN A 108 -8.30 12.40 -9.24
CA GLN A 108 -7.00 12.21 -8.62
C GLN A 108 -6.79 13.33 -7.60
N GLU A 109 -7.05 13.04 -6.32
CA GLU A 109 -6.65 13.93 -5.23
C GLU A 109 -5.14 14.19 -5.30
N LYS A 110 -4.73 15.46 -5.16
CA LYS A 110 -3.32 15.82 -5.04
C LYS A 110 -2.73 15.06 -3.86
N LYS A 111 -1.80 14.20 -4.20
CA LYS A 111 -1.24 13.22 -3.31
C LYS A 111 -0.21 13.98 -2.44
N VAL A 112 -0.40 14.07 -1.12
CA VAL A 112 0.47 14.85 -0.20
C VAL A 112 1.88 14.25 -0.11
N ALA A 113 2.93 15.05 -0.24
CA ALA A 113 4.32 14.73 0.14
C ALA A 113 4.77 15.74 1.19
N LEU A 114 5.66 15.33 2.10
CA LEU A 114 6.19 16.18 3.16
C LEU A 114 7.49 16.86 2.71
N MET A 115 7.65 18.12 3.11
CA MET A 115 8.92 18.84 3.00
C MET A 115 9.95 18.32 4.01
N PRO A 116 11.27 18.52 3.79
CA PRO A 116 12.30 18.12 4.75
C PRO A 116 12.06 18.65 6.18
N GLU A 117 11.61 19.90 6.31
CA GLU A 117 11.34 20.56 7.59
C GLU A 117 10.14 19.90 8.30
N GLU A 118 9.12 19.54 7.54
CA GLU A 118 7.95 18.82 8.06
C GLU A 118 8.34 17.40 8.51
N ILE A 119 9.22 16.73 7.77
CA ILE A 119 9.71 15.41 8.18
C ILE A 119 10.41 15.49 9.54
N GLN A 120 11.23 16.53 9.76
CA GLN A 120 11.91 16.75 11.03
C GLN A 120 10.92 17.02 12.18
N GLN A 121 9.95 17.91 11.97
CA GLN A 121 8.87 18.15 12.95
C GLN A 121 8.09 16.87 13.28
N LEU A 122 7.88 16.00 12.30
CA LEU A 122 7.20 14.73 12.49
C LEU A 122 8.01 13.76 13.36
N PHE A 123 9.33 13.74 13.25
CA PHE A 123 10.19 12.92 14.10
C PHE A 123 10.06 13.36 15.57
N GLU A 124 10.22 14.66 15.81
CA GLU A 124 10.15 15.25 17.16
C GLU A 124 8.77 15.12 17.82
N ALA A 125 7.70 15.02 17.02
CA ALA A 125 6.35 14.84 17.53
C ALA A 125 6.05 13.39 17.99
N ILE A 126 6.87 12.40 17.61
CA ILE A 126 6.66 11.00 17.95
C ILE A 126 7.39 10.67 19.26
N GLU A 127 6.62 10.40 20.31
CA GLU A 127 7.17 10.12 21.64
C GLU A 127 7.70 8.69 21.80
N HIS A 128 7.22 7.74 20.98
CA HIS A 128 7.60 6.34 21.12
C HIS A 128 8.92 6.06 20.36
N PRO A 129 10.04 5.73 21.03
CA PRO A 129 11.37 5.71 20.39
C PRO A 129 11.50 4.72 19.22
N ILE A 130 10.93 3.53 19.36
CA ILE A 130 10.92 2.51 18.29
C ILE A 130 10.10 2.98 17.07
N ILE A 131 9.03 3.75 17.29
CA ILE A 131 8.18 4.27 16.23
C ILE A 131 8.88 5.43 15.54
N GLU A 132 9.47 6.33 16.31
CA GLU A 132 10.29 7.43 15.80
C GLU A 132 11.36 6.89 14.86
N PHE A 133 12.14 5.91 15.31
CA PHE A 133 13.12 5.24 14.46
C PHE A 133 12.50 4.57 13.22
N ALA A 134 11.36 3.88 13.36
CA ALA A 134 10.68 3.28 12.21
C ALA A 134 10.27 4.33 11.16
N VAL A 135 9.83 5.51 11.61
CA VAL A 135 9.45 6.63 10.75
C VAL A 135 10.67 7.26 10.08
N ILE A 136 11.76 7.46 10.82
CA ILE A 136 13.07 7.89 10.29
C ILE A 136 13.53 6.90 9.21
N LEU A 137 13.58 5.60 9.52
CA LEU A 137 13.97 4.55 8.59
C LEU A 137 13.16 4.63 7.29
N LEU A 138 11.83 4.74 7.37
CA LEU A 138 10.95 4.84 6.21
C LEU A 138 11.19 6.12 5.39
N ALA A 139 11.42 7.25 6.05
CA ALA A 139 11.66 8.54 5.41
C ALA A 139 13.00 8.59 4.65
N TYR A 140 14.05 7.92 5.17
CA TYR A 140 15.39 7.93 4.58
C TYR A 140 15.66 6.79 3.59
N THR A 141 14.93 5.68 3.67
CA THR A 141 15.13 4.53 2.75
C THR A 141 14.04 4.41 1.69
N GLY A 142 12.89 5.05 1.90
CA GLY A 142 11.72 4.88 1.06
C GLY A 142 11.17 3.46 1.08
N LEU A 143 11.49 2.62 2.07
CA LEU A 143 10.94 1.27 2.20
C LEU A 143 9.40 1.29 2.27
N ARG A 144 8.75 0.23 1.81
CA ARG A 144 7.34 0.00 2.16
C ARG A 144 7.28 -0.44 3.62
N ILE A 145 6.19 -0.13 4.32
CA ILE A 145 6.02 -0.55 5.72
C ILE A 145 6.18 -2.07 5.90
N GLN A 146 5.71 -2.88 4.95
CA GLN A 146 5.89 -4.34 4.99
C GLN A 146 7.34 -4.78 4.74
N GLU A 147 8.13 -4.00 4.00
CA GLU A 147 9.55 -4.26 3.82
C GLU A 147 10.31 -3.91 5.11
N ALA A 148 10.03 -2.75 5.72
CA ALA A 148 10.61 -2.34 7.00
C ALA A 148 10.21 -3.26 8.17
N HIS A 149 8.96 -3.71 8.20
CA HIS A 149 8.44 -4.65 9.20
C HIS A 149 9.16 -6.01 9.18
N ASN A 150 9.56 -6.47 8.00
CA ASN A 150 10.19 -7.76 7.81
C ASN A 150 11.72 -7.64 7.67
N LEU A 151 12.27 -6.46 7.89
CA LEU A 151 13.71 -6.23 7.80
C LEU A 151 14.40 -6.92 8.97
N ARG A 152 15.39 -7.77 8.66
CA ARG A 152 16.18 -8.50 9.66
C ARG A 152 17.50 -7.80 9.92
N LEU A 153 18.12 -8.11 11.06
CA LEU A 153 19.45 -7.60 11.40
C LEU A 153 20.49 -8.00 10.35
N GLU A 154 20.40 -9.24 9.82
CA GLU A 154 21.26 -9.75 8.74
C GLU A 154 21.10 -9.03 7.39
N ASP A 155 19.96 -8.36 7.18
CA ASP A 155 19.71 -7.60 5.95
C ASP A 155 20.45 -6.24 5.94
N ILE A 156 21.06 -5.84 7.06
CA ILE A 156 21.84 -4.60 7.20
C ILE A 156 23.33 -4.91 7.06
N ASP A 157 23.94 -4.38 6.01
CA ASP A 157 25.35 -4.53 5.69
C ASP A 157 26.06 -3.19 5.98
N PHE A 158 26.61 -3.06 7.19
CA PHE A 158 27.31 -1.85 7.64
C PHE A 158 28.65 -1.63 6.92
N GLU A 159 29.32 -2.70 6.53
CA GLU A 159 30.58 -2.62 5.77
C GLU A 159 30.36 -1.96 4.40
N ARG A 160 29.28 -2.36 3.70
CA ARG A 160 28.92 -1.82 2.39
C ARG A 160 27.88 -0.70 2.46
N ASN A 161 27.54 -0.22 3.65
CA ASN A 161 26.52 0.80 3.94
C ASN A 161 25.22 0.61 3.13
N ARG A 162 24.58 -0.55 3.23
CA ARG A 162 23.36 -0.87 2.46
C ARG A 162 22.39 -1.79 3.20
N ILE A 163 21.12 -1.71 2.81
CA ILE A 163 20.02 -2.52 3.33
C ILE A 163 19.47 -3.40 2.20
N LEU A 164 19.29 -4.69 2.47
CA LEU A 164 18.59 -5.61 1.57
C LEU A 164 17.07 -5.52 1.78
N ALA A 165 16.37 -4.96 0.79
CA ALA A 165 14.92 -4.83 0.83
C ALA A 165 14.23 -5.99 0.10
N ASN A 166 13.49 -6.80 0.85
CA ASN A 166 12.70 -7.92 0.34
C ASN A 166 11.31 -7.47 -0.14
N GLY A 167 11.18 -7.22 -1.45
CA GLY A 167 9.95 -6.72 -2.07
C GLY A 167 8.91 -7.79 -2.44
N LYS A 168 7.73 -7.34 -2.89
CA LYS A 168 6.64 -8.23 -3.35
C LYS A 168 7.10 -9.10 -4.54
N GLY A 169 6.85 -10.41 -4.46
CA GLY A 169 7.20 -11.37 -5.50
C GLY A 169 8.68 -11.79 -5.50
N LYS A 170 9.31 -11.87 -4.31
CA LYS A 170 10.72 -12.24 -4.13
C LYS A 170 11.73 -11.34 -4.83
N LYS A 171 11.33 -10.12 -5.23
CA LYS A 171 12.24 -9.13 -5.83
C LYS A 171 13.05 -8.47 -4.73
N GLN A 172 14.36 -8.71 -4.74
CA GLN A 172 15.31 -8.08 -3.83
C GLN A 172 15.93 -6.84 -4.47
N ARG A 173 16.29 -5.86 -3.63
CA ARG A 173 17.11 -4.71 -4.03
C ARG A 173 17.95 -4.24 -2.86
N TYR A 174 19.11 -3.69 -3.16
CA TYR A 174 19.91 -2.97 -2.17
C TYR A 174 19.52 -1.51 -2.16
N ILE A 175 19.34 -0.97 -0.94
CA ILE A 175 19.12 0.45 -0.69
C ILE A 175 20.34 0.98 0.06
N PRO A 176 21.10 1.92 -0.50
CA PRO A 176 22.21 2.55 0.23
C PRO A 176 21.71 3.22 1.51
N ILE A 177 22.47 3.08 2.60
CA ILE A 177 22.22 3.79 3.86
C ILE A 177 22.73 5.22 3.68
N ALA A 178 21.82 6.19 3.76
CA ALA A 178 22.21 7.59 3.73
C ALA A 178 23.07 7.94 4.95
N ASN A 179 24.09 8.79 4.78
CA ASN A 179 24.94 9.24 5.89
C ASN A 179 24.12 9.82 7.06
N ALA A 180 23.03 10.51 6.75
CA ALA A 180 22.11 11.05 7.76
C ALA A 180 21.34 9.97 8.53
N LEU A 181 21.11 8.78 7.97
CA LEU A 181 20.41 7.68 8.63
C LEU A 181 21.32 6.89 9.59
N LYS A 182 22.63 6.84 9.29
CA LYS A 182 23.59 5.99 9.99
C LYS A 182 23.63 6.24 11.51
N PRO A 183 23.71 7.49 12.02
CA PRO A 183 23.71 7.74 13.45
C PRO A 183 22.43 7.26 14.14
N TYR A 184 21.26 7.48 13.53
CA TYR A 184 19.99 7.00 14.10
C TYR A 184 19.91 5.47 14.13
N LEU A 185 20.45 4.80 13.11
CA LEU A 185 20.46 3.34 13.05
C LEU A 185 21.39 2.74 14.11
N GLU A 186 22.59 3.30 14.26
CA GLU A 186 23.56 2.87 15.28
C GLU A 186 23.02 3.10 16.70
N ASP A 187 22.49 4.30 16.98
CA ASP A 187 21.86 4.63 18.27
C ASP A 187 20.66 3.73 18.55
N TYR A 188 19.80 3.51 17.56
CA TYR A 188 18.64 2.64 17.73
C TYR A 188 19.05 1.21 18.11
N LEU A 189 20.04 0.64 17.42
CA LEU A 189 20.47 -0.73 17.70
C LEU A 189 21.17 -0.85 19.06
N ALA A 190 21.97 0.16 19.45
CA ALA A 190 22.71 0.15 20.71
C ALA A 190 21.82 0.46 21.93
N ASN A 191 20.98 1.50 21.83
CA ASN A 191 20.36 2.13 23.00
C ASN A 191 18.83 1.95 23.06
N VAL A 192 18.13 1.94 21.91
CA VAL A 192 16.66 1.95 21.88
C VAL A 192 16.06 0.54 21.76
N ARG A 193 16.57 -0.26 20.84
CA ARG A 193 16.11 -1.63 20.59
C ARG A 193 16.34 -2.48 21.84
N GLY A 194 17.51 -2.34 22.46
CA GLY A 194 17.94 -3.13 23.61
C GLY A 194 18.06 -4.63 23.30
N PRO A 195 18.36 -5.46 24.33
CA PRO A 195 18.41 -6.91 24.18
C PRO A 195 16.97 -7.44 24.00
N VAL A 196 16.63 -7.78 22.76
CA VAL A 196 15.37 -8.42 22.39
C VAL A 196 15.70 -9.68 21.60
N ASP A 197 15.12 -10.80 22.03
CA ASP A 197 15.19 -12.07 21.32
C ASP A 197 14.30 -12.01 20.06
N SER A 198 14.85 -11.43 19.01
CA SER A 198 14.20 -11.25 17.71
C SER A 198 15.25 -11.02 16.64
N GLU A 199 15.05 -11.63 15.46
CA GLU A 199 15.87 -11.39 14.27
C GLU A 199 15.54 -10.06 13.57
N TYR A 200 14.41 -9.43 13.90
CA TYR A 200 13.92 -8.24 13.20
C TYR A 200 14.58 -6.97 13.72
N VAL A 201 14.83 -6.01 12.81
CA VAL A 201 15.33 -4.67 13.16
C VAL A 201 14.31 -3.97 14.04
N LEU A 202 13.08 -3.83 13.56
CA LEU A 202 11.97 -3.21 14.29
C LEU A 202 11.29 -4.23 15.22
N ALA A 203 11.82 -4.36 16.42
CA ALA A 203 11.34 -5.29 17.44
C ALA A 203 10.85 -4.56 18.69
N THR A 204 9.85 -5.13 19.38
CA THR A 204 9.45 -4.68 20.72
C THR A 204 9.82 -5.74 21.75
N LYS A 205 10.07 -5.33 23.00
CA LYS A 205 10.43 -6.26 24.09
C LYS A 205 9.37 -7.33 24.36
N LYS A 206 8.08 -7.03 24.10
CA LYS A 206 6.96 -7.92 24.45
C LYS A 206 6.67 -8.96 23.36
N THR A 207 6.70 -8.56 22.09
CA THR A 207 6.24 -9.42 20.97
C THR A 207 7.36 -9.80 20.02
N GLY A 208 8.55 -9.22 20.17
CA GLY A 208 9.65 -9.36 19.21
C GLY A 208 9.37 -8.70 17.85
N ARG A 209 8.21 -8.05 17.66
CA ARG A 209 7.77 -7.48 16.37
C ARG A 209 6.98 -6.20 16.53
N LEU A 210 7.25 -5.20 15.70
CA LEU A 210 6.48 -3.97 15.65
C LEU A 210 5.28 -4.07 14.69
N SER A 211 4.06 -3.75 15.14
CA SER A 211 2.88 -3.81 14.25
C SER A 211 2.86 -2.66 13.22
N PRO A 212 2.66 -2.92 11.91
CA PRO A 212 2.49 -1.89 10.89
C PRO A 212 1.28 -0.96 11.14
N GLY A 213 0.25 -1.52 11.77
CA GLY A 213 -0.95 -0.76 12.14
C GLY A 213 -0.64 0.25 13.23
N PHE A 214 0.19 -0.14 14.20
CA PHE A 214 0.61 0.71 15.30
C PHE A 214 1.48 1.88 14.82
N VAL A 215 2.38 1.66 13.86
CA VAL A 215 3.16 2.75 13.23
C VAL A 215 2.25 3.79 12.59
N ASN A 216 1.21 3.39 11.85
CA ASN A 216 0.28 4.34 11.24
C ASN A 216 -0.65 5.00 12.26
N TYR A 217 -0.95 4.33 13.38
CA TYR A 217 -1.70 4.92 14.48
C TYR A 217 -0.91 6.05 15.13
N GLU A 218 0.34 5.80 15.50
CA GLU A 218 1.22 6.81 16.10
C GLU A 218 1.54 7.96 15.14
N LEU A 219 1.70 7.69 13.84
CA LEU A 219 1.81 8.75 12.83
C LEU A 219 0.59 9.68 12.83
N ARG A 220 -0.63 9.14 12.94
CA ARG A 220 -1.85 9.96 13.01
C ARG A 220 -1.89 10.80 14.29
N LYS A 221 -1.46 10.22 15.41
CA LYS A 221 -1.36 10.92 16.70
C LYS A 221 -0.37 12.09 16.61
N ALA A 222 0.81 11.87 16.03
CA ALA A 222 1.82 12.90 15.82
C ALA A 222 1.32 14.03 14.89
N VAL A 223 0.69 13.69 13.77
CA VAL A 223 0.07 14.67 12.85
C VAL A 223 -0.98 15.53 13.55
N HIS A 224 -1.80 14.91 14.40
CA HIS A 224 -2.82 15.62 15.17
C HIS A 224 -2.19 16.59 16.18
N LYS A 225 -1.12 16.16 16.89
CA LYS A 225 -0.35 17.01 17.81
C LYS A 225 0.27 18.23 17.11
N LEU A 226 0.71 18.06 15.86
CA LEU A 226 1.26 19.13 15.03
C LEU A 226 0.19 20.06 14.42
N GLY A 227 -1.10 19.79 14.61
CA GLY A 227 -2.19 20.61 14.08
C GLY A 227 -2.32 20.54 12.54
N TRP A 228 -1.78 19.50 11.92
CA TRP A 228 -1.74 19.39 10.46
C TRP A 228 -3.06 18.90 9.87
N ASN A 229 -3.62 19.66 8.93
CA ASN A 229 -4.82 19.28 8.18
C ASN A 229 -4.51 18.37 6.97
N LYS A 230 -3.61 17.40 7.14
CA LYS A 230 -3.21 16.44 6.09
C LYS A 230 -3.05 15.04 6.64
N THR A 231 -3.38 14.05 5.81
CA THR A 231 -3.20 12.64 6.18
C THR A 231 -1.77 12.18 5.90
N VAL A 232 -1.02 11.86 6.96
CA VAL A 232 0.31 11.22 6.85
C VAL A 232 0.20 9.75 7.22
N THR A 233 0.79 8.92 6.37
CA THR A 233 0.91 7.46 6.55
C THR A 233 2.32 7.02 6.17
N CYS A 234 2.66 5.75 6.40
CA CYS A 234 3.93 5.19 5.91
C CYS A 234 4.09 5.37 4.38
N HIS A 235 2.99 5.34 3.62
CA HIS A 235 3.03 5.62 2.18
C HIS A 235 3.31 7.09 1.88
N THR A 236 2.87 8.02 2.73
CA THR A 236 3.23 9.43 2.60
C THR A 236 4.74 9.61 2.75
N LEU A 237 5.37 9.01 3.77
CA LEU A 237 6.82 9.07 3.99
C LEU A 237 7.62 8.57 2.78
N ARG A 238 7.25 7.40 2.25
CA ARG A 238 7.89 6.84 1.04
C ARG A 238 7.75 7.75 -0.18
N ARG A 239 6.63 8.48 -0.28
CA ARG A 239 6.42 9.47 -1.35
C ARG A 239 7.24 10.72 -1.13
N SER A 240 7.37 11.18 0.11
CA SER A 240 8.26 12.28 0.49
C SER A 240 9.71 11.95 0.14
N PHE A 241 10.18 10.73 0.42
CA PHE A 241 11.51 10.27 -0.01
C PHE A 241 11.71 10.42 -1.52
N ALA A 242 10.77 9.90 -2.32
CA ALA A 242 10.82 9.99 -3.78
C ALA A 242 10.83 11.43 -4.29
N THR A 243 9.96 12.27 -3.71
CA THR A 243 9.78 13.68 -4.10
C THR A 243 11.02 14.50 -3.72
N ASN A 244 11.62 14.24 -2.55
CA ASN A 244 12.83 14.92 -2.10
C ASN A 244 14.04 14.58 -2.98
N LEU A 245 14.21 13.30 -3.35
CA LEU A 245 15.25 12.92 -4.30
C LEU A 245 15.06 13.58 -5.66
N LEU A 246 13.82 13.64 -6.15
CA LEU A 246 13.50 14.27 -7.43
C LEU A 246 13.84 15.77 -7.42
N ARG A 247 13.48 16.49 -6.34
CA ARG A 247 13.82 17.92 -6.14
C ARG A 247 15.32 18.17 -6.06
N LYS A 248 16.09 17.20 -5.54
CA LYS A 248 17.55 17.22 -5.55
C LYS A 248 18.16 16.86 -6.92
N GLY A 249 17.35 16.75 -7.97
CA GLY A 249 17.79 16.45 -9.33
C GLY A 249 18.15 15.00 -9.57
N VAL A 250 17.79 14.07 -8.66
CA VAL A 250 18.08 12.64 -8.87
C VAL A 250 17.21 12.10 -9.99
N ASN A 251 17.85 11.40 -10.92
CA ASN A 251 17.17 10.79 -12.07
C ASN A 251 16.02 9.85 -11.63
N ILE A 252 14.86 10.00 -12.28
CA ILE A 252 13.65 9.21 -12.00
C ILE A 252 13.85 7.69 -12.13
N PHE A 253 14.72 7.23 -13.02
CA PHE A 253 15.09 5.82 -13.15
C PHE A 253 15.82 5.32 -11.90
N THR A 254 16.73 6.12 -11.35
CA THR A 254 17.43 5.82 -10.09
C THR A 254 16.44 5.75 -8.93
N ILE A 255 15.54 6.74 -8.82
CA ILE A 255 14.47 6.73 -7.80
C ILE A 255 13.59 5.49 -7.95
N SER A 256 13.21 5.13 -9.18
CA SER A 256 12.39 3.96 -9.48
C SER A 256 13.07 2.65 -9.04
N LYS A 257 14.40 2.54 -9.24
CA LYS A 257 15.20 1.41 -8.77
C LYS A 257 15.26 1.36 -7.23
N LEU A 258 15.56 2.48 -6.57
CA LEU A 258 15.60 2.58 -5.09
C LEU A 258 14.26 2.21 -4.44
N LEU A 259 13.15 2.59 -5.07
CA LEU A 259 11.81 2.24 -4.62
C LEU A 259 11.41 0.80 -4.99
N GLY A 260 12.04 0.17 -5.98
CA GLY A 260 11.61 -1.14 -6.48
C GLY A 260 10.21 -1.07 -7.10
N HIS A 261 10.00 -0.10 -7.99
CA HIS A 261 8.78 -0.03 -8.80
C HIS A 261 8.91 -0.91 -10.05
N ALA A 262 7.87 -1.72 -10.32
CA ALA A 262 7.84 -2.59 -11.50
C ALA A 262 7.71 -1.82 -12.82
N SER A 263 7.27 -0.56 -12.77
CA SER A 263 7.16 0.33 -13.91
C SER A 263 7.50 1.76 -13.48
N VAL A 264 8.26 2.45 -14.32
CA VAL A 264 8.62 3.87 -14.15
C VAL A 264 7.37 4.75 -14.11
N LYS A 265 6.26 4.32 -14.75
CA LYS A 265 4.96 5.02 -14.68
C LYS A 265 4.45 5.21 -13.25
N THR A 266 4.77 4.30 -12.34
CA THR A 266 4.45 4.44 -10.92
C THR A 266 5.23 5.59 -10.27
N THR A 267 6.45 5.83 -10.73
CA THR A 267 7.34 6.91 -10.25
C THR A 267 7.01 8.24 -10.93
N MET A 268 6.49 8.23 -12.17
CA MET A 268 6.06 9.44 -12.88
C MET A 268 4.92 10.19 -12.18
N VAL A 269 4.14 9.51 -11.32
CA VAL A 269 3.11 10.16 -10.48
C VAL A 269 3.72 11.18 -9.49
N TYR A 270 5.05 11.18 -9.31
CA TYR A 270 5.76 12.17 -8.49
C TYR A 270 6.31 13.35 -9.30
N LEU A 271 6.24 13.31 -10.63
CA LEU A 271 6.52 14.48 -11.48
C LEU A 271 5.34 15.44 -11.35
N GLN A 272 5.37 16.26 -10.30
CA GLN A 272 4.58 17.47 -10.22
C GLN A 272 5.57 18.62 -10.32
N LEU A 273 6.05 18.87 -11.54
CA LEU A 273 6.84 20.06 -11.81
C LEU A 273 5.91 21.26 -11.71
N ASN A 274 6.26 22.23 -10.87
CA ASN A 274 5.60 23.53 -10.91
C ASN A 274 6.19 24.38 -12.06
N GLU A 275 5.51 25.46 -12.43
CA GLU A 275 5.96 26.35 -13.52
C GLU A 275 7.36 26.92 -13.25
N ASP A 276 7.69 27.20 -12.00
CA ASP A 276 9.00 27.69 -11.59
C ASP A 276 10.13 26.67 -11.87
N GLU A 277 9.90 25.39 -11.58
CA GLU A 277 10.85 24.31 -11.87
C GLU A 277 11.01 24.09 -13.38
N LEU A 278 9.94 24.27 -14.17
CA LEU A 278 9.99 24.21 -15.62
C LEU A 278 10.81 25.38 -16.19
N GLN A 279 10.56 26.60 -15.72
CA GLN A 279 11.31 27.79 -16.14
C GLN A 279 12.78 27.68 -15.76
N ALA A 280 13.10 27.24 -14.54
CA ALA A 280 14.47 27.03 -14.09
C ALA A 280 15.20 25.94 -14.89
N ALA A 281 14.49 24.92 -15.37
CA ALA A 281 15.06 23.89 -16.23
C ALA A 281 15.38 24.43 -17.64
N VAL A 282 14.50 25.25 -18.22
CA VAL A 282 14.72 25.89 -19.53
C VAL A 282 15.88 26.90 -19.46
N ASN A 283 16.00 27.65 -18.36
CA ASN A 283 17.08 28.62 -18.16
C ASN A 283 18.49 28.00 -17.97
N LYS A 284 18.60 26.66 -17.97
CA LYS A 284 19.88 25.93 -17.94
C LYS A 284 20.41 25.53 -19.32
N LEU A 285 19.64 25.78 -20.39
CA LEU A 285 20.08 25.67 -21.79
C LEU A 285 21.01 26.85 -22.14
#